data_AF-Q3A8W7-F1
#
_entry.id   AF-Q3A8W7-F1
#
_cell.length_a   1.000
_cell.length_b   1.000
_cell.length_c   1.000
_cell.angle_alpha   90.00
_cell.angle_beta   90.00
_cell.angle_gamma   90.00
#
_symmetry.space_group_name_H-M   'P 1'
#
loop_
_entity.id
_entity.type
_entity.pdbx_description
1 polymer ?
#
loop_
_entity_poly.entity_id
_entity_poly.type
_entity_poly.pdbx_seq_one_letter_code
_entity_poly.pdbx_strand_id
1 'polypeptide(L)'
;MSILQLRAKKRQQKIILWTVAVVLGLGLIASSVAWTIGNSSNINQNQNNQVIDPAIALEAEVLANPTDVNKMYQLAVTLFDKSTPEGYLKAAYYFGKILELNSTNVPVMVDRAIALFYLGQVDDAIKQVEDALKIDPNHVKAHFNYGIFLGYGKQKYKEGIAELEKAIALSDPTSADAQNAKKIIEEFEKNLNKK
;
A
#
# COMPACT_ATOMS: atom_id res chain seq x y z
N MET A 1 34.82 -39.19 -16.87
CA MET A 1 34.94 -37.76 -16.49
C MET A 1 36.35 -37.51 -15.97
N SER A 2 37.21 -36.83 -16.74
CA SER A 2 38.67 -36.79 -16.48
C SER A 2 39.04 -35.98 -15.22
N ILE A 3 40.11 -36.40 -14.53
CA ILE A 3 40.60 -35.83 -13.25
C ILE A 3 40.89 -34.31 -13.35
N LEU A 4 41.18 -33.81 -14.55
CA LEU A 4 41.34 -32.38 -14.85
C LEU A 4 40.05 -31.56 -14.64
N GLN A 5 38.88 -32.13 -14.95
CA GLN A 5 37.56 -31.48 -14.78
C GLN A 5 37.19 -31.32 -13.29
N LEU A 6 37.55 -32.30 -12.46
CA LEU A 6 37.33 -32.27 -11.01
C LEU A 6 38.19 -31.21 -10.31
N ARG A 7 39.44 -31.03 -10.76
CA ARG A 7 40.38 -30.04 -10.20
C ARG A 7 39.95 -28.60 -10.54
N ALA A 8 39.43 -28.38 -11.75
CA ALA A 8 38.87 -27.09 -12.16
C ALA A 8 37.60 -26.73 -11.37
N LYS A 9 36.68 -27.69 -11.17
CA LYS A 9 35.44 -27.48 -10.41
C LYS A 9 35.69 -27.15 -8.93
N LYS A 10 36.65 -27.82 -8.29
CA LYS A 10 37.06 -27.50 -6.90
C LYS A 10 37.77 -26.15 -6.77
N ARG A 11 38.55 -25.73 -7.78
CA ARG A 11 39.21 -24.41 -7.79
C ARG A 11 38.19 -23.27 -7.96
N GLN A 12 37.20 -23.47 -8.83
CA GLN A 12 36.07 -22.55 -9.04
C GLN A 12 35.22 -22.41 -7.77
N GLN A 13 34.88 -23.52 -7.10
CA GLN A 13 34.13 -23.49 -5.84
C GLN A 13 34.87 -22.74 -4.72
N LYS A 14 36.20 -22.89 -4.62
CA LYS A 14 37.00 -22.13 -3.65
C LYS A 14 36.97 -20.63 -3.95
N ILE A 15 37.11 -20.21 -5.21
CA ILE A 15 37.08 -18.78 -5.58
C ILE A 15 35.72 -18.14 -5.23
N ILE A 16 34.61 -18.83 -5.50
CA ILE A 16 33.25 -18.36 -5.16
C ILE A 16 33.05 -18.22 -3.64
N LEU A 17 33.60 -19.14 -2.85
CA LEU A 17 33.53 -19.08 -1.39
C LEU A 17 34.30 -17.87 -0.82
N TRP A 18 35.47 -17.54 -1.38
CA TRP A 18 36.25 -16.38 -0.94
C TRP A 18 35.60 -15.04 -1.30
N THR A 19 34.94 -14.93 -2.47
CA THR A 19 34.27 -13.67 -2.86
C THR A 19 33.04 -13.37 -2.02
N VAL A 20 32.24 -14.38 -1.68
CA VAL A 20 31.07 -14.20 -0.79
C VAL A 20 31.50 -13.77 0.62
N ALA A 21 32.61 -14.31 1.14
CA ALA A 21 33.12 -13.95 2.46
C ALA A 21 33.64 -12.49 2.52
N VAL A 22 34.26 -12.00 1.44
CA VAL A 22 34.75 -10.60 1.37
C VAL A 22 33.58 -9.61 1.28
N VAL A 23 32.49 -9.96 0.59
CA VAL A 23 31.29 -9.11 0.47
C VAL A 23 30.54 -8.99 1.79
N LEU A 24 30.50 -10.05 2.60
CA LEU A 24 29.85 -10.02 3.92
C LEU A 24 30.69 -9.30 4.99
N GLY A 25 32.01 -9.19 4.81
CA GLY A 25 32.91 -8.55 5.76
C GLY A 25 33.04 -7.02 5.63
N LEU A 26 32.62 -6.42 4.52
CA LEU A 26 32.87 -4.99 4.24
C LEU A 26 31.64 -4.09 4.16
N GLY A 27 30.42 -4.60 4.41
CA GLY A 27 29.23 -3.74 4.62
C GLY A 27 28.92 -2.76 3.48
N LEU A 28 29.34 -3.05 2.24
CA LEU A 28 29.07 -2.23 1.07
C LEU A 28 27.95 -2.87 0.24
N ILE A 29 26.89 -2.10 0.05
CA ILE A 29 25.79 -2.37 -0.89
C ILE A 29 26.41 -2.45 -2.30
N ALA A 30 26.64 -3.66 -2.79
CA ALA A 30 26.96 -3.89 -4.19
C ALA A 30 25.66 -3.85 -4.99
N SER A 31 25.31 -2.64 -5.42
CA SER A 31 24.33 -2.39 -6.47
C SER A 31 24.63 -3.22 -7.73
N SER A 32 23.63 -3.97 -8.17
CA SER A 32 23.23 -4.05 -9.59
C SER A 32 24.10 -4.78 -10.63
N VAL A 33 24.94 -5.77 -10.31
CA VAL A 33 25.43 -6.71 -11.35
C VAL A 33 25.75 -8.09 -10.76
N ALA A 34 24.76 -8.99 -10.66
CA ALA A 34 24.99 -10.40 -10.37
C ALA A 34 24.07 -11.29 -11.22
N TRP A 35 24.54 -11.55 -12.44
CA TRP A 35 24.39 -12.79 -13.20
C TRP A 35 23.26 -13.74 -12.76
N THR A 36 22.15 -13.65 -13.46
CA THR A 36 21.12 -14.69 -13.52
C THR A 36 21.67 -15.94 -14.22
N ILE A 37 22.34 -16.84 -13.49
CA ILE A 37 22.57 -18.23 -13.95
C ILE A 37 21.38 -19.08 -13.51
N GLY A 38 20.58 -19.54 -14.47
CA GLY A 38 19.87 -20.81 -14.34
C GLY A 38 18.37 -20.74 -14.03
N ASN A 39 17.56 -20.34 -15.00
CA ASN A 39 16.32 -21.06 -15.34
C ASN A 39 15.82 -20.66 -16.74
N SER A 40 16.58 -20.99 -17.78
CA SER A 40 16.12 -20.89 -19.17
C SER A 40 15.43 -22.20 -19.57
N SER A 41 14.17 -22.36 -19.18
CA SER A 41 13.27 -23.34 -19.79
C SER A 41 11.85 -22.80 -19.79
N ASN A 42 11.32 -22.64 -21.02
CA ASN A 42 9.96 -22.24 -21.40
C ASN A 42 9.66 -20.74 -21.50
N ILE A 43 10.31 -20.07 -22.45
CA ILE A 43 9.61 -19.04 -23.23
C ILE A 43 8.99 -19.77 -24.42
N ASN A 44 7.82 -20.37 -24.20
CA ASN A 44 6.94 -20.74 -25.30
C ASN A 44 6.34 -19.46 -25.85
N GLN A 45 6.46 -19.30 -27.17
CA GLN A 45 5.67 -18.34 -27.93
C GLN A 45 4.19 -18.63 -27.71
N ASN A 46 3.52 -17.78 -26.95
CA ASN A 46 2.10 -17.55 -27.05
C ASN A 46 1.93 -16.03 -27.15
N GLN A 47 1.47 -15.56 -28.30
CA GLN A 47 0.92 -14.22 -28.44
C GLN A 47 -0.26 -14.08 -27.47
N ASN A 48 -0.04 -13.47 -26.31
CA ASN A 48 -1.08 -12.97 -25.44
C ASN A 48 -0.67 -11.57 -25.03
N ASN A 49 -1.41 -10.58 -25.52
CA ASN A 49 -1.42 -9.18 -25.12
C ASN A 49 -0.99 -9.00 -23.65
N GLN A 50 0.31 -8.75 -23.40
CA GLN A 50 0.76 -8.36 -22.06
C GLN A 50 0.26 -6.94 -21.86
N VAL A 51 -0.88 -6.81 -21.17
CA VAL A 51 -1.26 -5.55 -20.56
C VAL A 51 -0.10 -5.20 -19.64
N ILE A 52 0.78 -4.30 -20.08
CA ILE A 52 1.82 -3.75 -19.22
C ILE A 52 1.08 -3.18 -18.03
N ASP A 53 1.35 -3.71 -16.85
CA ASP A 53 0.75 -3.24 -15.62
C ASP A 53 0.93 -1.71 -15.56
N PRO A 54 -0.16 -0.92 -15.56
CA PRO A 54 -0.07 0.53 -15.69
C PRO A 54 0.75 1.15 -14.55
N ALA A 55 0.85 0.47 -13.40
CA ALA A 55 1.69 0.90 -12.30
C ALA A 55 3.19 0.88 -12.67
N ILE A 56 3.65 -0.03 -13.54
CA ILE A 56 5.08 -0.10 -13.92
C ILE A 56 5.50 1.14 -14.70
N ALA A 57 4.68 1.57 -15.67
CA ALA A 57 4.94 2.78 -16.43
C ALA A 57 4.90 4.03 -15.52
N LEU A 58 3.90 4.10 -14.63
CA LEU A 58 3.77 5.18 -13.66
C LEU A 58 4.93 5.22 -12.65
N GLU A 59 5.42 4.07 -12.19
CA GLU A 59 6.61 3.97 -11.32
C GLU A 59 7.84 4.58 -12.01
N ALA A 60 8.07 4.26 -13.29
CA ALA A 60 9.19 4.84 -14.04
C ALA A 60 9.07 6.37 -14.19
N GLU A 61 7.86 6.89 -14.43
CA GLU A 61 7.61 8.33 -14.52
C GLU A 61 7.85 9.04 -13.18
N VAL A 62 7.36 8.47 -12.07
CA VAL A 62 7.57 9.00 -10.72
C VAL A 62 9.06 8.97 -10.34
N LEU A 63 9.81 7.94 -10.73
CA LEU A 63 11.25 7.89 -10.50
C LEU A 63 12.01 8.96 -11.31
N ALA A 64 11.56 9.27 -12.52
CA ALA A 64 12.13 10.33 -13.35
C ALA A 64 11.81 11.74 -12.81
N ASN A 65 10.65 11.91 -12.17
CA ASN A 65 10.26 13.16 -11.53
C ASN A 65 9.63 12.92 -10.14
N PRO A 66 10.46 12.79 -9.08
CA PRO A 66 10.01 12.42 -7.74
C PRO A 66 9.27 13.55 -7.00
N THR A 67 9.03 14.68 -7.65
CA THR A 67 8.25 15.80 -7.10
C THR A 67 6.88 15.96 -7.77
N ASP A 68 6.57 15.17 -8.80
CA ASP A 68 5.27 15.20 -9.46
C ASP A 68 4.20 14.51 -8.59
N VAL A 69 3.52 15.33 -7.76
CA VAL A 69 2.46 14.89 -6.86
C VAL A 69 1.30 14.23 -7.62
N ASN A 70 0.98 14.70 -8.82
CA ASN A 70 -0.13 14.13 -9.59
C ASN A 70 0.19 12.73 -10.06
N LYS A 71 1.41 12.50 -10.55
CA LYS A 71 1.88 11.17 -10.96
C LYS A 71 2.03 10.22 -9.76
N MET A 72 2.55 10.72 -8.63
CA MET A 72 2.60 9.93 -7.39
C MET A 72 1.20 9.53 -6.92
N TYR A 73 0.22 10.43 -6.98
CA TYR A 73 -1.15 10.13 -6.60
C TYR A 73 -1.78 9.09 -7.54
N GLN A 74 -1.64 9.27 -8.86
CA GLN A 74 -2.12 8.30 -9.86
C GLN A 74 -1.52 6.91 -9.63
N LEU A 75 -0.21 6.86 -9.36
CA LEU A 75 0.47 5.61 -9.04
C LEU A 75 -0.06 4.97 -7.75
N ALA A 76 -0.20 5.76 -6.67
CA ALA A 76 -0.69 5.27 -5.39
C ALA A 76 -2.11 4.68 -5.52
N VAL A 77 -3.01 5.36 -6.22
CA VAL A 77 -4.36 4.85 -6.50
C VAL A 77 -4.31 3.58 -7.34
N THR A 78 -3.52 3.55 -8.41
CA THR A 78 -3.38 2.37 -9.27
C THR A 78 -2.85 1.15 -8.47
N LEU A 79 -1.92 1.37 -7.54
CA LEU A 79 -1.39 0.34 -6.66
C LEU A 79 -2.41 -0.12 -5.62
N PHE A 80 -3.19 0.81 -5.07
CA PHE A 80 -4.28 0.53 -4.14
C PHE A 80 -5.35 -0.36 -4.79
N ASP A 81 -5.75 -0.04 -6.02
CA ASP A 81 -6.81 -0.74 -6.76
C ASP A 81 -6.49 -2.22 -7.02
N LYS A 82 -5.20 -2.59 -7.03
CA LYS A 82 -4.76 -4.00 -7.13
C LYS A 82 -5.25 -4.85 -5.97
N SER A 83 -5.62 -4.22 -4.85
CA SER A 83 -6.19 -4.88 -3.68
C SER A 83 -5.33 -6.02 -3.12
N THR A 84 -4.00 -5.89 -3.24
CA THR A 84 -3.02 -6.82 -2.67
C THR A 84 -2.32 -6.18 -1.48
N PRO A 85 -1.80 -6.96 -0.51
CA PRO A 85 -1.01 -6.41 0.60
C PRO A 85 0.19 -5.57 0.11
N GLU A 86 0.84 -5.98 -0.99
CA GLU A 86 1.91 -5.20 -1.61
C GLU A 86 1.38 -3.88 -2.21
N GLY A 87 0.24 -3.93 -2.88
CA GLY A 87 -0.42 -2.76 -3.46
C GLY A 87 -0.78 -1.72 -2.40
N TYR A 88 -1.42 -2.15 -1.30
CA TYR A 88 -1.74 -1.27 -0.18
C TYR A 88 -0.49 -0.70 0.48
N LEU A 89 0.57 -1.49 0.65
CA LEU A 89 1.84 -1.04 1.23
C LEU A 89 2.48 0.06 0.36
N LYS A 90 2.59 -0.18 -0.95
CA LYS A 90 3.15 0.80 -1.88
C LYS A 90 2.26 2.04 -2.01
N ALA A 91 0.94 1.88 -2.01
CA ALA A 91 0.00 3.02 -2.01
C ALA A 91 0.21 3.89 -0.77
N ALA A 92 0.23 3.29 0.43
CA ALA A 92 0.48 4.01 1.68
C ALA A 92 1.84 4.73 1.69
N TYR A 93 2.87 4.12 1.07
CA TYR A 93 4.18 4.74 0.88
C TYR A 93 4.11 5.99 -0.01
N TYR A 94 3.53 5.89 -1.21
CA TYR A 94 3.44 7.02 -2.14
C TYR A 94 2.52 8.13 -1.65
N PHE A 95 1.40 7.80 -0.98
CA PHE A 95 0.61 8.82 -0.28
C PHE A 95 1.44 9.52 0.81
N GLY A 96 2.28 8.77 1.54
CA GLY A 96 3.24 9.35 2.49
C GLY A 96 4.20 10.33 1.83
N LYS A 97 4.75 10.00 0.66
CA LYS A 97 5.62 10.90 -0.13
C LYS A 97 4.91 12.19 -0.56
N ILE A 98 3.64 12.10 -0.94
CA ILE A 98 2.84 13.28 -1.24
C ILE A 98 2.67 14.16 0.00
N LEU A 99 2.46 13.55 1.16
CA LEU A 99 2.31 14.27 2.44
C LEU A 99 3.63 14.86 2.95
N GLU A 100 4.79 14.32 2.56
CA GLU A 100 6.10 14.98 2.80
C GLU A 100 6.20 16.33 2.05
N LEU A 101 5.55 16.45 0.89
CA LEU A 101 5.53 17.67 0.08
C LEU A 101 4.40 18.64 0.50
N ASN A 102 3.25 18.10 0.92
CA ASN A 102 2.12 18.86 1.44
C ASN A 102 1.45 18.09 2.59
N SER A 103 1.89 18.39 3.82
CA SER A 103 1.48 17.67 5.02
C SER A 103 0.03 17.89 5.44
N THR A 104 -0.67 18.87 4.86
CA THR A 104 -2.05 19.22 5.22
C THR A 104 -3.08 18.84 4.15
N ASN A 105 -2.70 17.98 3.20
CA ASN A 105 -3.62 17.49 2.18
C ASN A 105 -4.57 16.42 2.76
N VAL A 106 -5.70 16.88 3.31
CA VAL A 106 -6.71 16.05 3.97
C VAL A 106 -7.18 14.86 3.11
N PRO A 107 -7.55 15.03 1.83
CA PRO A 107 -7.90 13.90 0.97
C PRO A 107 -6.83 12.79 0.95
N VAL A 108 -5.56 13.16 0.75
CA VAL A 108 -4.44 12.20 0.71
C VAL A 108 -4.19 11.56 2.08
N MET A 109 -4.41 12.29 3.17
CA MET A 109 -4.34 11.72 4.52
C MET A 109 -5.38 10.61 4.71
N VAL A 110 -6.61 10.84 4.23
CA VAL A 110 -7.69 9.84 4.27
C VAL A 110 -7.35 8.63 3.40
N ASP A 111 -6.87 8.84 2.17
CA ASP A 111 -6.52 7.73 1.27
C ASP A 111 -5.38 6.86 1.82
N ARG A 112 -4.36 7.49 2.44
CA ARG A 112 -3.32 6.75 3.16
C ARG A 112 -3.88 5.97 4.33
N ALA A 113 -4.78 6.56 5.12
CA ALA A 113 -5.39 5.88 6.25
C ALA A 113 -6.21 4.65 5.82
N ILE A 114 -6.92 4.73 4.69
CA ILE A 114 -7.62 3.59 4.10
C ILE A 114 -6.62 2.48 3.75
N ALA A 115 -5.51 2.80 3.09
CA ALA A 115 -4.47 1.81 2.79
C ALA A 115 -3.88 1.16 4.05
N LEU A 116 -3.64 1.93 5.12
CA LEU A 116 -3.18 1.41 6.41
C LEU A 116 -4.21 0.46 7.05
N PHE A 117 -5.50 0.79 6.97
CA PHE A 117 -6.57 -0.06 7.47
C PHE A 117 -6.59 -1.42 6.76
N TYR A 118 -6.48 -1.46 5.43
CA TYR A 118 -6.39 -2.71 4.67
C TYR A 118 -5.13 -3.53 4.96
N LEU A 119 -4.05 -2.89 5.43
CA LEU A 119 -2.85 -3.56 5.94
C LEU A 119 -3.01 -4.10 7.37
N GLY A 120 -4.16 -3.90 8.00
CA GLY A 120 -4.41 -4.25 9.40
C GLY A 120 -3.79 -3.28 10.41
N GLN A 121 -3.21 -2.16 9.95
CA GLN A 121 -2.61 -1.13 10.79
C GLN A 121 -3.70 -0.16 11.28
N VAL A 122 -4.67 -0.70 12.02
CA VAL A 122 -5.90 0.02 12.42
C VAL A 122 -5.61 1.25 13.28
N ASP A 123 -4.66 1.18 14.22
CA ASP A 123 -4.33 2.32 15.08
C ASP A 123 -3.71 3.49 14.30
N ASP A 124 -2.84 3.19 13.34
CA ASP A 124 -2.23 4.20 12.48
C ASP A 124 -3.27 4.83 11.54
N ALA A 125 -4.20 4.03 11.02
CA ALA A 125 -5.32 4.51 10.21
C ALA A 125 -6.22 5.47 11.00
N ILE A 126 -6.59 5.10 12.24
CA ILE A 126 -7.39 5.96 13.14
C ILE A 126 -6.66 7.27 13.41
N LYS A 127 -5.40 7.20 13.86
CA LYS A 127 -4.61 8.40 14.16
C LYS A 127 -4.53 9.33 12.96
N GLN A 128 -4.32 8.78 11.77
CA GLN A 128 -4.21 9.59 10.56
C GLN A 128 -5.54 10.28 10.19
N VAL A 129 -6.69 9.62 10.38
CA VAL A 129 -8.00 10.25 10.14
C VAL A 129 -8.31 11.29 11.22
N GLU A 130 -7.93 11.06 12.48
CA GLU A 130 -8.06 12.07 13.54
C GLU A 130 -7.23 13.31 13.22
N ASP A 131 -6.00 13.15 12.73
CA ASP A 131 -5.16 14.27 12.31
C ASP A 131 -5.75 15.00 11.10
N ALA A 132 -6.38 14.28 10.16
CA ALA A 132 -7.08 14.87 9.03
C ALA A 132 -8.29 15.72 9.48
N LEU A 133 -9.07 15.21 10.45
CA LEU A 133 -10.23 15.91 11.03
C LEU A 133 -9.85 17.11 11.91
N LYS A 134 -8.61 17.17 12.44
CA LYS A 134 -8.10 18.40 13.08
C LYS A 134 -7.90 19.53 12.08
N ILE A 135 -7.59 19.21 10.83
CA ILE A 135 -7.36 20.19 9.75
C ILE A 135 -8.69 20.58 9.10
N ASP A 136 -9.51 19.59 8.75
CA ASP A 136 -10.87 19.80 8.22
C ASP A 136 -11.89 19.00 9.05
N PRO A 137 -12.48 19.64 10.08
CA PRO A 137 -13.47 19.02 10.94
C PRO A 137 -14.77 18.62 10.27
N ASN A 138 -15.02 19.06 9.02
CA ASN A 138 -16.25 18.79 8.28
C ASN A 138 -16.02 17.85 7.09
N HIS A 139 -14.85 17.20 7.01
CA HIS A 139 -14.52 16.34 5.88
C HIS A 139 -15.35 15.04 5.91
N VAL A 140 -16.39 14.97 5.08
CA VAL A 140 -17.36 13.87 5.01
C VAL A 140 -16.68 12.49 4.92
N LYS A 141 -15.74 12.31 3.98
CA LYS A 141 -15.06 11.01 3.82
C LYS A 141 -14.18 10.64 5.00
N ALA A 142 -13.67 11.61 5.75
CA ALA A 142 -12.84 11.34 6.92
C ALA A 142 -13.72 10.77 8.05
N HIS A 143 -14.85 11.42 8.35
CA HIS A 143 -15.83 10.88 9.30
C HIS A 143 -16.34 9.49 8.91
N PHE A 144 -16.66 9.28 7.62
CA PHE A 144 -17.12 7.99 7.14
C PHE A 144 -16.08 6.86 7.40
N ASN A 145 -14.82 7.10 7.03
CA ASN A 145 -13.76 6.12 7.24
C ASN A 145 -13.41 5.96 8.72
N TYR A 146 -13.48 7.03 9.52
CA TYR A 146 -13.27 6.93 10.96
C TYR A 146 -14.28 5.97 11.61
N GLY A 147 -15.56 6.10 11.23
CA GLY A 147 -16.61 5.22 11.70
C GLY A 147 -16.37 3.74 11.36
N ILE A 148 -15.94 3.48 10.13
CA ILE A 148 -15.54 2.13 9.67
C ILE A 148 -14.36 1.59 10.49
N PHE A 149 -13.31 2.39 10.70
CA PHE A 149 -12.10 1.95 11.41
C PHE A 149 -12.40 1.64 12.88
N LEU A 150 -13.26 2.43 13.53
CA LEU A 150 -13.71 2.19 14.89
C LEU A 150 -14.56 0.91 14.99
N GLY A 151 -15.56 0.77 14.13
CA GLY A 151 -16.51 -0.34 14.20
C GLY A 151 -15.88 -1.68 13.79
N TYR A 152 -15.31 -1.77 12.59
CA TYR A 152 -14.74 -3.03 12.11
C TYR A 152 -13.34 -3.30 12.68
N GLY A 153 -12.52 -2.26 12.86
CA GLY A 153 -11.15 -2.42 13.34
C GLY A 153 -11.03 -2.54 14.86
N LYS A 154 -11.91 -1.89 15.63
CA LYS A 154 -11.84 -1.86 17.11
C LYS A 154 -13.08 -2.41 17.81
N GLN A 155 -14.12 -2.82 17.08
CA GLN A 155 -15.42 -3.21 17.65
C GLN A 155 -16.06 -2.13 18.52
N LYS A 156 -15.68 -0.87 18.30
CA LYS A 156 -16.23 0.32 18.96
C LYS A 156 -17.44 0.81 18.16
N TYR A 157 -18.49 -0.01 18.16
CA TYR A 157 -19.65 0.20 17.30
C TYR A 157 -20.41 1.50 17.63
N LYS A 158 -20.51 1.89 18.91
CA LYS A 158 -21.20 3.13 19.30
C LYS A 158 -20.48 4.36 18.78
N GLU A 159 -19.16 4.40 18.97
CA GLU A 159 -18.32 5.48 18.48
C GLU A 159 -18.29 5.49 16.94
N GLY A 160 -18.26 4.31 16.32
CA GLY A 160 -18.33 4.17 14.87
C GLY A 160 -19.63 4.74 14.27
N ILE A 161 -20.77 4.45 14.89
CA ILE A 161 -22.09 5.00 14.51
C ILE A 161 -22.07 6.53 14.60
N ALA A 162 -21.57 7.09 15.71
CA ALA A 162 -21.54 8.55 15.89
C ALA A 162 -20.75 9.28 14.79
N GLU A 163 -19.64 8.70 14.32
CA GLU A 163 -18.87 9.28 13.21
C GLU A 163 -19.58 9.11 11.86
N LEU A 164 -20.25 7.99 11.61
CA LEU A 164 -21.07 7.79 10.40
C LEU A 164 -22.27 8.75 10.36
N GLU A 165 -22.90 9.03 11.50
CA GLU A 165 -23.98 10.02 11.61
C GLU A 165 -23.48 11.44 11.28
N LYS A 166 -22.28 11.81 11.72
CA LYS A 166 -21.64 13.08 11.31
C LYS A 166 -21.42 13.12 9.80
N ALA A 167 -20.90 12.05 9.20
CA ALA A 167 -20.73 11.97 7.75
C ALA A 167 -22.06 12.15 7.00
N ILE A 168 -23.16 11.55 7.48
CA ILE A 168 -24.50 11.72 6.91
C ILE A 168 -24.98 13.18 7.07
N ALA A 169 -24.81 13.78 8.25
CA ALA A 169 -25.23 15.16 8.52
C ALA A 169 -24.49 16.21 7.67
N LEU A 170 -23.24 15.91 7.30
CA LEU A 170 -22.39 16.79 6.48
C LEU A 170 -22.54 16.55 4.96
N SER A 171 -23.29 15.54 4.54
CA SER A 171 -23.47 15.17 3.12
C SER A 171 -24.93 15.30 2.68
N ASP A 172 -25.19 15.13 1.38
CA ASP A 172 -26.55 14.96 0.88
C ASP A 172 -27.12 13.63 1.41
N PRO A 173 -28.20 13.63 2.21
CA PRO A 173 -28.78 12.41 2.79
C PRO A 173 -29.29 11.40 1.76
N THR A 174 -29.45 11.82 0.50
CA THR A 174 -29.87 10.99 -0.64
C THR A 174 -28.68 10.43 -1.44
N SER A 175 -27.46 10.89 -1.16
CA SER A 175 -26.24 10.41 -1.82
C SER A 175 -25.98 8.93 -1.53
N ALA A 176 -25.27 8.28 -2.46
CA ALA A 176 -24.85 6.89 -2.28
C ALA A 176 -24.01 6.69 -1.02
N ASP A 177 -23.13 7.65 -0.68
CA ASP A 177 -22.30 7.61 0.52
C ASP A 177 -23.15 7.64 1.80
N ALA A 178 -24.15 8.52 1.87
CA ALA A 178 -25.07 8.58 3.00
C ALA A 178 -25.90 7.29 3.14
N GLN A 179 -26.36 6.71 2.02
CA GLN A 179 -27.08 5.44 2.04
C GLN A 179 -26.20 4.26 2.47
N ASN A 180 -24.93 4.25 2.06
CA ASN A 180 -23.96 3.26 2.51
C ASN A 180 -23.67 3.40 4.01
N ALA A 181 -23.51 4.63 4.51
CA ALA A 181 -23.31 4.89 5.94
C ALA A 181 -24.48 4.37 6.78
N LYS A 182 -25.73 4.59 6.35
CA LYS A 182 -26.94 4.06 7.03
C LYS A 182 -26.93 2.54 7.15
N LYS A 183 -26.57 1.82 6.07
CA LYS A 183 -26.48 0.35 6.08
C LYS A 183 -25.42 -0.15 7.08
N ILE A 184 -24.28 0.54 7.17
CA ILE A 184 -23.22 0.19 8.12
C ILE A 184 -23.69 0.46 9.55
N ILE A 185 -24.40 1.57 9.79
CA ILE A 185 -25.01 1.87 11.10
C ILE A 185 -25.95 0.74 11.53
N GLU A 186 -26.87 0.30 10.68
CA GLU A 186 -27.76 -0.83 10.98
C GLU A 186 -27.01 -2.13 11.32
N GLU A 187 -25.87 -2.38 10.65
CA GLU A 187 -25.02 -3.52 10.97
C GLU A 187 -24.38 -3.38 12.36
N PHE A 188 -23.84 -2.21 12.68
CA PHE A 188 -23.22 -1.90 13.96
C PHE A 188 -24.24 -1.97 15.11
N GLU A 189 -25.47 -1.50 14.91
CA GLU A 189 -26.57 -1.63 15.87
C GLU A 189 -26.93 -3.09 16.14
N LYS A 190 -27.02 -3.92 15.10
CA LYS A 190 -27.25 -5.37 15.27
C LYS A 190 -26.13 -6.01 16.09
N ASN A 191 -24.88 -5.61 15.89
CA ASN A 191 -23.75 -6.14 16.65
C ASN A 191 -23.72 -5.65 18.12
N LEU A 192 -24.26 -4.47 18.40
CA LEU A 192 -24.46 -4.01 19.79
C LEU A 192 -25.52 -4.83 20.51
N ASN A 193 -26.59 -5.23 19.82
CA ASN A 193 -27.72 -5.96 20.40
C ASN A 193 -27.47 -7.48 20.54
N LYS A 194 -26.33 -7.99 20.05
CA LYS A 194 -25.92 -9.41 20.14
C LYS A 194 -25.11 -9.74 21.41
N LYS A 195 -24.76 -8.74 22.22
CA LYS A 195 -24.06 -8.90 23.50
C LYS A 195 -25.05 -8.80 24.66
#